data_AF-A0AA39MGV1-F1
#
_entry.id   AF-A0AA39MGV1-F1
#
_cell.length_a   1.000
_cell.length_b   1.000
_cell.length_c   1.000
_cell.angle_alpha   90.00
_cell.angle_beta   90.00
_cell.angle_gamma   90.00
#
_symmetry.space_group_name_H-M   'P 1'
#
loop_
_entity.id
_entity.type
_entity.pdbx_description
1 polymer ?
#
loop_
_entity_poly.entity_id
_entity_poly.type
_entity_poly.pdbx_seq_one_letter_code
_entity_poly.pdbx_strand_id
1 'polypeptide(L)'
;YAPTGSDPRWMLKVQIVDGAIMSQQQVRWSEEVRNQGYTALSYPMESAHVLFQEAGLTVETPTEQRRFSLKDRKRIAEQLLIEYCASHDVGNRTGYIWLDEFCLSDADQPDDSSDRSEELGRLADIFRNASQVTVFCHMENCDHTSTTCLWGMRLFTIGEIIHAKEVIRLTRQQQDGSRSLRTHAYRETAIAFREKMQTNAAHDNHWRLYAIMQHSTNAGS
;
A
#
# COMPACT_ATOMS: atom_id res chain seq x y z
N TYR A 1 2.58 -9.10 27.15
CA TYR A 1 3.44 -8.98 25.96
C TYR A 1 3.57 -7.51 25.62
N ALA A 2 4.76 -6.93 25.78
CA ALA A 2 5.02 -5.59 25.25
C ALA A 2 5.01 -5.69 23.71
N PRO A 3 4.37 -4.78 22.97
CA PRO A 3 4.48 -4.76 21.52
C PRO A 3 5.95 -4.49 21.19
N THR A 4 6.68 -5.51 20.73
CA THR A 4 8.08 -5.40 20.30
C THR A 4 8.22 -4.77 18.92
N GLY A 5 7.17 -4.12 18.41
CA GLY A 5 7.16 -3.47 17.12
C GLY A 5 7.38 -1.96 17.24
N SER A 6 8.13 -1.41 16.31
CA SER A 6 8.28 0.05 16.20
C SER A 6 6.99 0.65 15.61
N ASP A 7 6.46 1.69 16.25
CA ASP A 7 5.40 2.50 15.64
C ASP A 7 5.97 3.32 14.46
N PRO A 8 5.16 3.61 13.43
CA PRO A 8 5.53 4.59 12.42
C PRO A 8 5.80 5.94 13.09
N ARG A 9 6.73 6.75 12.56
CA ARG A 9 6.90 8.13 13.04
C ARG A 9 5.84 9.07 12.47
N TRP A 10 5.50 8.87 11.20
CA TRP A 10 4.68 9.79 10.42
C TRP A 10 3.47 9.07 9.83
N MET A 11 2.38 9.81 9.70
CA MET A 11 1.11 9.35 9.18
C MET A 11 0.48 10.43 8.32
N LEU A 12 -0.34 10.05 7.35
CA LEU A 12 -1.21 10.98 6.64
C LEU A 12 -2.59 10.99 7.30
N LYS A 13 -3.01 12.16 7.82
CA LYS A 13 -4.40 12.44 8.16
C LYS A 13 -5.10 12.92 6.90
N VAL A 14 -6.11 12.18 6.45
CA VAL A 14 -6.83 12.46 5.21
C VAL A 14 -8.32 12.63 5.51
N GLN A 15 -8.88 13.75 5.05
CA GLN A 15 -10.31 14.00 5.06
C GLN A 15 -10.90 13.66 3.70
N ILE A 16 -11.79 12.68 3.66
CA ILE A 16 -12.41 12.15 2.45
C ILE A 16 -13.89 12.57 2.44
N VAL A 17 -14.34 13.16 1.33
CA VAL A 17 -15.75 13.51 1.08
C VAL A 17 -16.14 13.04 -0.31
N ASP A 18 -17.17 12.20 -0.40
CA ASP A 18 -17.66 11.62 -1.66
C ASP A 18 -16.56 11.04 -2.56
N GLY A 19 -15.61 10.33 -1.94
CA GLY A 19 -14.45 9.73 -2.62
C GLY A 19 -13.31 10.70 -2.97
N ALA A 20 -13.47 12.00 -2.75
CA ALA A 20 -12.46 13.02 -2.98
C ALA A 20 -11.72 13.42 -1.70
N ILE A 21 -10.44 13.79 -1.84
CA ILE A 21 -9.61 14.27 -0.74
C ILE A 21 -9.86 15.77 -0.55
N MET A 22 -10.46 16.16 0.59
CA MET A 22 -10.69 17.56 0.94
C MET A 22 -9.48 18.20 1.61
N SER A 23 -8.78 17.41 2.42
CA SER A 23 -7.52 17.83 3.04
C SER A 23 -6.63 16.61 3.29
N GLN A 24 -5.33 16.83 3.18
CA GLN A 24 -4.30 15.85 3.54
C GLN A 24 -3.20 16.57 4.33
N GLN A 25 -2.80 15.98 5.45
CA GLN A 25 -1.76 16.54 6.31
C GLN A 25 -0.90 15.42 6.87
N GLN A 26 0.43 15.57 6.77
CA GLN A 26 1.35 14.72 7.51
C GLN A 26 1.28 15.08 9.00
N VAL A 27 1.09 14.06 9.84
CA VAL A 27 1.02 14.19 11.29
C VAL A 27 1.97 13.18 11.94
N ARG A 28 2.41 13.49 13.15
CA ARG A 28 3.17 12.53 13.96
C ARG A 28 2.26 11.43 14.47
N TRP A 29 2.83 10.25 14.63
CA TRP A 29 2.18 9.16 15.35
C TRP A 29 1.79 9.58 16.77
N SER A 30 0.62 9.12 17.20
CA SER A 30 0.04 9.44 18.50
C SER A 30 -0.86 8.30 18.98
N GLU A 31 -1.26 8.34 20.26
CA GLU A 31 -2.24 7.40 20.81
C GLU A 31 -3.61 7.52 20.12
N GLU A 32 -3.97 8.70 19.62
CA GLU A 32 -5.19 8.90 18.81
C GLU A 32 -5.15 8.05 17.54
N VAL A 33 -4.04 8.10 16.78
CA VAL A 33 -3.85 7.27 15.58
C VAL A 33 -3.93 5.79 15.94
N ARG A 34 -3.26 5.39 17.02
CA ARG A 34 -3.27 4.00 17.49
C ARG A 34 -4.68 3.51 17.81
N ASN A 35 -5.46 4.32 18.54
CA ASN A 35 -6.80 3.96 18.99
C ASN A 35 -7.81 3.93 17.84
N GLN A 36 -7.70 4.86 16.89
CA GLN A 36 -8.57 4.87 15.70
C GLN A 36 -8.15 3.80 14.66
N GLY A 37 -6.87 3.44 14.65
CA GLY A 37 -6.29 2.58 13.64
C GLY A 37 -5.95 3.33 12.36
N TYR A 38 -5.17 2.68 11.50
CA TYR A 38 -4.74 3.22 10.22
C TYR A 38 -4.73 2.17 9.12
N THR A 39 -4.75 2.67 7.87
CA THR A 39 -4.60 1.84 6.67
C THR A 39 -3.19 1.97 6.13
N ALA A 40 -2.49 0.88 5.89
CA ALA A 40 -1.23 0.91 5.13
C ALA A 40 -1.50 0.63 3.65
N LEU A 41 -1.02 1.49 2.75
CA LEU A 41 -1.12 1.29 1.30
C LEU A 41 0.17 0.64 0.79
N SER A 42 0.03 -0.48 0.08
CA SER A 42 1.13 -1.16 -0.59
C SER A 42 0.88 -1.28 -2.09
N TYR A 43 1.93 -0.95 -2.85
CA TYR A 43 1.89 -0.90 -4.30
C TYR A 43 3.32 -0.99 -4.85
N PRO A 44 3.51 -1.51 -6.07
CA PRO A 44 4.72 -1.27 -6.83
C PRO A 44 4.64 0.13 -7.44
N MET A 45 5.72 0.92 -7.32
CA MET A 45 5.82 2.29 -7.88
C MET A 45 5.43 2.33 -9.36
N GLU A 46 5.74 1.29 -10.13
CA GLU A 46 5.32 1.16 -11.53
C GLU A 46 3.80 1.17 -11.72
N SER A 47 3.04 0.51 -10.83
CA SER A 47 1.57 0.52 -10.93
C SER A 47 0.99 1.89 -10.59
N ALA A 48 1.50 2.58 -9.58
CA ALA A 48 1.06 3.95 -9.29
C ALA A 48 1.46 4.91 -10.41
N HIS A 49 2.59 4.69 -11.07
CA HIS A 49 3.00 5.48 -12.23
C HIS A 49 2.04 5.33 -13.41
N VAL A 50 1.42 4.16 -13.61
CA VAL A 50 0.36 3.99 -14.62
C VAL A 50 -0.85 4.87 -14.30
N LEU A 51 -1.34 4.89 -13.05
CA LEU A 51 -2.41 5.82 -12.63
C LEU A 51 -2.03 7.28 -12.91
N PHE A 52 -0.78 7.63 -12.60
CA PHE A 52 -0.25 8.97 -12.83
C PHE A 52 -0.25 9.36 -14.32
N GLN A 53 0.08 8.43 -15.21
CA GLN A 53 0.01 8.66 -16.66
C GLN A 53 -1.45 8.73 -17.16
N GLU A 54 -2.34 7.90 -16.64
CA GLU A 54 -3.78 7.91 -16.97
C GLU A 54 -4.45 9.23 -16.56
N ALA A 55 -3.98 9.85 -15.48
CA ALA A 55 -4.38 11.20 -15.07
C ALA A 55 -3.82 12.32 -15.97
N GLY A 56 -3.06 11.99 -17.01
CA GLY A 56 -2.45 12.95 -17.94
C GLY A 56 -1.25 13.71 -17.35
N LEU A 57 -0.66 13.21 -16.26
CA LEU A 57 0.47 13.84 -15.60
C LEU A 57 1.80 13.31 -16.15
N THR A 58 2.82 14.16 -16.12
CA THR A 58 4.17 13.83 -16.55
C THR A 58 5.19 14.04 -15.42
N VAL A 59 6.20 13.17 -15.41
CA VAL A 59 7.35 13.25 -14.52
C VAL A 59 8.38 14.22 -15.09
N GLU A 60 9.21 14.79 -14.22
CA GLU A 60 10.35 15.59 -14.66
C GLU A 60 11.41 14.68 -15.31
N THR A 61 12.29 15.26 -16.14
CA THR A 61 13.35 14.48 -16.79
C THR A 61 14.20 13.77 -15.74
N PRO A 62 14.40 12.44 -15.84
CA PRO A 62 15.18 11.68 -14.87
C PRO A 62 16.58 12.27 -14.68
N THR A 63 17.06 12.30 -13.44
CA THR A 63 18.48 12.54 -13.19
C THR A 63 19.25 11.23 -13.44
N GLU A 64 20.55 11.32 -13.73
CA GLU A 64 21.39 10.15 -14.10
C GLU A 64 21.39 9.01 -13.06
N GLN A 65 20.91 9.24 -11.84
CA GLN A 65 21.02 8.32 -10.70
C GLN A 65 19.70 7.64 -10.30
N ARG A 66 18.52 8.24 -10.61
CA ARG A 66 17.21 7.71 -10.20
C ARG A 66 16.16 7.95 -11.28
N ARG A 67 15.28 6.96 -11.50
CA ARG A 67 14.17 7.03 -12.46
C ARG A 67 13.18 8.17 -12.15
N PHE A 68 12.95 8.45 -10.87
CA PHE A 68 12.01 9.47 -10.40
C PHE A 68 12.64 10.32 -9.29
N SER A 69 12.43 11.63 -9.33
CA SER A 69 12.77 12.53 -8.22
C SER A 69 11.90 12.25 -6.98
N LEU A 70 12.29 12.72 -5.79
CA LEU A 70 11.42 12.63 -4.60
C LEU A 70 10.06 13.30 -4.84
N LYS A 71 10.07 14.46 -5.52
CA LYS A 71 8.87 15.19 -5.89
C LYS A 71 7.96 14.35 -6.79
N ASP A 72 8.51 13.70 -7.81
CA ASP A 72 7.72 12.83 -8.70
C ASP A 72 7.19 11.60 -7.96
N ARG A 73 7.99 10.97 -7.10
CA ARG A 73 7.51 9.83 -6.29
C ARG A 73 6.36 10.22 -5.38
N LYS A 74 6.41 11.39 -4.72
CA LYS A 74 5.28 11.92 -3.93
C LYS A 74 4.03 12.14 -4.80
N ARG A 75 4.17 12.75 -5.98
CA ARG A 75 3.06 12.97 -6.91
C ARG A 75 2.47 11.66 -7.46
N ILE A 76 3.31 10.66 -7.72
CA ILE A 76 2.89 9.33 -8.16
C ILE A 76 2.13 8.62 -7.01
N ALA A 77 2.67 8.64 -5.79
CA ALA A 77 2.02 8.10 -4.60
C ALA A 77 0.68 8.79 -4.32
N GLU A 78 0.58 10.11 -4.54
CA GLU A 78 -0.65 10.87 -4.42
C GLU A 78 -1.75 10.37 -5.37
N GLN A 79 -1.40 9.97 -6.60
CA GLN A 79 -2.39 9.40 -7.52
C GLN A 79 -2.95 8.07 -7.04
N LEU A 80 -2.12 7.23 -6.40
CA LEU A 80 -2.62 6.04 -5.73
C LEU A 80 -3.55 6.40 -4.57
N LEU A 81 -3.22 7.42 -3.78
CA LEU A 81 -4.06 7.87 -2.67
C LEU A 81 -5.44 8.34 -3.17
N ILE A 82 -5.47 9.12 -4.26
CA ILE A 82 -6.69 9.55 -4.93
C ILE A 82 -7.51 8.34 -5.38
N GLU A 83 -6.86 7.36 -6.03
CA GLU A 83 -7.54 6.14 -6.50
C GLU A 83 -8.11 5.30 -5.35
N TYR A 84 -7.36 5.16 -4.26
CA TYR A 84 -7.83 4.50 -3.04
C TYR A 84 -9.05 5.21 -2.46
N CYS A 85 -9.03 6.54 -2.36
CA CYS A 85 -10.16 7.32 -1.85
C CYS A 85 -11.39 7.20 -2.75
N ALA A 86 -11.21 7.27 -4.08
CA ALA A 86 -12.30 7.20 -5.06
C ALA A 86 -12.93 5.80 -5.20
N SER A 87 -12.16 4.75 -4.93
CA SER A 87 -12.64 3.35 -4.97
C SER A 87 -13.44 2.94 -3.73
N HIS A 88 -13.46 3.79 -2.69
CA HIS A 88 -14.09 3.50 -1.41
C HIS A 88 -15.46 4.17 -1.29
N ASP A 89 -16.51 3.35 -1.31
CA ASP A 89 -17.90 3.78 -1.12
C ASP A 89 -18.27 3.96 0.37
N VAL A 90 -17.32 4.41 1.19
CA VAL A 90 -17.42 4.38 2.67
C VAL A 90 -17.92 5.72 3.25
N GLY A 91 -18.35 6.63 2.38
CA GLY A 91 -18.86 7.95 2.78
C GLY A 91 -17.80 8.87 3.39
N ASN A 92 -18.29 10.00 3.91
CA ASN A 92 -17.44 11.08 4.40
C ASN A 92 -16.75 10.69 5.71
N ARG A 93 -15.42 10.77 5.76
CA ARG A 93 -14.65 10.38 6.94
C ARG A 93 -13.31 11.08 7.03
N THR A 94 -12.78 11.16 8.24
CA THR A 94 -11.36 11.42 8.49
C THR A 94 -10.68 10.11 8.83
N GLY A 95 -9.56 9.80 8.18
CA GLY A 95 -8.81 8.58 8.40
C GLY A 95 -7.30 8.81 8.44
N TYR A 96 -6.59 7.83 9.01
CA TYR A 96 -5.13 7.79 9.01
C TYR A 96 -4.63 6.76 8.01
N ILE A 97 -3.68 7.18 7.18
CA ILE A 97 -3.08 6.39 6.12
C ILE A 97 -1.57 6.41 6.29
N TRP A 98 -0.96 5.24 6.22
CA TRP A 98 0.47 5.13 6.01
C TRP A 98 0.73 4.90 4.52
N LEU A 99 1.47 5.84 3.92
CA LEU A 99 1.86 5.82 2.51
C LEU A 99 3.32 6.24 2.42
N ASP A 100 4.16 5.33 1.94
CA ASP A 100 5.62 5.41 1.93
C ASP A 100 6.19 6.82 1.65
N GLU A 101 5.95 7.40 0.47
CA GLU A 101 6.58 8.67 0.07
C GLU A 101 6.12 9.89 0.90
N PHE A 102 5.07 9.71 1.70
CA PHE A 102 4.57 10.69 2.66
C PHE A 102 4.85 10.36 4.12
N CYS A 103 5.28 9.13 4.44
CA CYS A 103 5.43 8.68 5.83
C CYS A 103 6.86 8.23 6.18
N LEU A 104 7.75 8.13 5.21
CA LEU A 104 9.13 7.70 5.46
C LEU A 104 10.01 8.80 6.10
N SER A 105 9.67 10.08 5.93
CA SER A 105 10.42 11.19 6.54
C SER A 105 9.51 12.40 6.76
N ASP A 106 9.94 13.34 7.58
CA ASP A 106 9.29 14.66 7.68
C ASP A 106 9.17 15.28 6.28
N ALA A 107 8.06 15.99 6.01
CA ALA A 107 7.81 16.65 4.74
C ALA A 107 8.91 17.65 4.35
N ASP A 108 9.57 18.24 5.34
CA ASP A 108 10.62 19.25 5.17
C ASP A 108 12.05 18.65 5.07
N GLN A 109 12.20 17.34 5.21
CA GLN A 109 13.50 16.64 5.14
C GLN A 109 13.89 16.27 3.69
N PRO A 110 15.20 16.22 3.39
CA PRO A 110 15.69 15.71 2.11
C PRO A 110 15.51 14.18 1.98
N ASP A 111 15.59 13.70 0.73
CA ASP A 111 15.34 12.30 0.36
C ASP A 111 16.32 11.31 1.02
N ASP A 112 17.56 11.74 1.26
CA ASP A 112 18.63 10.96 1.89
C ASP A 112 18.67 11.09 3.42
N SER A 113 17.60 11.61 4.03
CA SER A 113 17.50 11.69 5.49
C SER A 113 17.63 10.32 6.17
N SER A 114 18.28 10.31 7.34
CA SER A 114 18.38 9.12 8.19
C SER A 114 17.01 8.57 8.57
N ASP A 115 16.02 9.46 8.72
CA ASP A 115 14.62 9.12 9.02
C ASP A 115 14.04 8.16 7.98
N ARG A 116 14.29 8.42 6.69
CA ARG A 116 13.83 7.54 5.61
C ARG A 116 14.40 6.14 5.74
N SER A 117 15.70 6.03 6.00
CA SER A 117 16.36 4.73 6.13
C SER A 117 15.84 3.96 7.35
N GLU A 118 15.57 4.67 8.45
CA GLU A 118 15.04 4.10 9.67
C GLU A 118 13.58 3.62 9.52
N GLU A 119 12.71 4.42 8.91
CA GLU A 119 11.32 4.05 8.63
C GLU A 119 11.24 2.87 7.63
N LEU A 120 12.12 2.81 6.62
CA LEU A 120 12.23 1.65 5.74
C LEU A 120 12.61 0.37 6.50
N GLY A 121 13.44 0.49 7.54
CA GLY A 121 13.76 -0.63 8.43
C GLY A 121 12.58 -1.13 9.26
N ARG A 122 11.50 -0.34 9.38
CA ARG A 122 10.32 -0.61 10.21
C ARG A 122 9.10 -1.08 9.42
N LEU A 123 9.20 -1.24 8.10
CA LEU A 123 8.07 -1.60 7.23
C LEU A 123 7.26 -2.80 7.75
N ALA A 124 7.93 -3.88 8.17
CA ALA A 124 7.25 -5.06 8.67
C ALA A 124 6.37 -4.78 9.90
N ASP A 125 6.83 -3.91 10.81
CA ASP A 125 6.06 -3.53 12.00
C ASP A 125 4.92 -2.58 11.67
N ILE A 126 5.15 -1.64 10.76
CA ILE A 126 4.13 -0.72 10.25
C ILE A 126 2.98 -1.52 9.65
N PHE A 127 3.27 -2.42 8.71
CA PHE A 127 2.21 -3.22 8.09
C PHE A 127 1.55 -4.21 9.07
N ARG A 128 2.31 -4.79 10.01
CA ARG A 128 1.77 -5.64 11.09
C ARG A 128 0.78 -4.89 11.99
N ASN A 129 1.06 -3.64 12.31
CA ASN A 129 0.25 -2.83 13.23
C ASN A 129 -0.91 -2.09 12.54
N ALA A 130 -0.95 -2.09 11.21
CA ALA A 130 -2.07 -1.51 10.45
C ALA A 130 -3.37 -2.25 10.76
N SER A 131 -4.48 -1.51 10.83
CA SER A 131 -5.81 -2.10 11.03
C SER A 131 -6.28 -2.86 9.78
N GLN A 132 -5.85 -2.38 8.62
CA GLN A 132 -6.10 -2.97 7.32
C GLN A 132 -4.96 -2.61 6.37
N VAL A 133 -4.68 -3.50 5.42
CA VAL A 133 -3.66 -3.30 4.39
C VAL A 133 -4.35 -3.21 3.04
N THR A 134 -4.13 -2.12 2.32
CA THR A 134 -4.64 -1.94 0.96
C THR A 134 -3.55 -2.30 -0.02
N VAL A 135 -3.86 -3.14 -0.99
CA VAL A 135 -2.92 -3.59 -2.04
C VAL A 135 -3.39 -3.14 -3.41
N PHE A 136 -2.46 -2.69 -4.24
CA PHE A 136 -2.75 -2.21 -5.59
C PHE A 136 -1.76 -2.75 -6.64
N CYS A 137 -2.32 -3.06 -7.81
CA CYS A 137 -1.64 -3.40 -9.04
C CYS A 137 -2.49 -2.85 -10.19
N HIS A 138 -1.86 -2.24 -11.19
CA HIS A 138 -2.58 -1.62 -12.30
C HIS A 138 -3.13 -2.63 -13.31
N MET A 139 -2.71 -3.89 -13.24
CA MET A 139 -3.14 -4.93 -14.17
C MET A 139 -4.66 -5.14 -14.08
N GLU A 140 -5.32 -5.16 -15.24
CA GLU A 140 -6.76 -5.41 -15.34
C GLU A 140 -7.12 -6.77 -14.71
N ASN A 141 -8.19 -6.78 -13.90
CA ASN A 141 -8.71 -7.95 -13.19
C ASN A 141 -7.67 -8.66 -12.30
N CYS A 142 -6.65 -7.94 -11.83
CA CYS A 142 -5.68 -8.50 -10.89
C CYS A 142 -6.33 -8.78 -9.53
N ASP A 143 -6.26 -10.03 -9.09
CA ASP A 143 -6.70 -10.47 -7.77
C ASP A 143 -5.61 -10.32 -6.69
N HIS A 144 -4.41 -9.89 -7.11
CA HIS A 144 -3.21 -9.73 -6.27
C HIS A 144 -2.69 -11.00 -5.61
N THR A 145 -3.27 -12.17 -5.91
CA THR A 145 -2.85 -13.46 -5.35
C THR A 145 -2.02 -14.28 -6.32
N SER A 146 -2.08 -13.97 -7.62
CA SER A 146 -1.25 -14.59 -8.65
C SER A 146 0.24 -14.28 -8.48
N THR A 147 1.10 -15.24 -8.84
CA THR A 147 2.56 -15.05 -8.90
C THR A 147 2.99 -14.08 -10.01
N THR A 148 2.09 -13.75 -10.95
CA THR A 148 2.31 -12.75 -12.01
C THR A 148 1.91 -11.33 -11.61
N CYS A 149 1.35 -11.15 -10.42
CA CYS A 149 1.02 -9.82 -9.92
C CYS A 149 2.30 -9.03 -9.60
N LEU A 150 2.46 -7.84 -10.19
CA LEU A 150 3.62 -6.96 -9.92
C LEU A 150 3.78 -6.61 -8.44
N TRP A 151 2.67 -6.46 -7.73
CA TRP A 151 2.69 -6.31 -6.27
C TRP A 151 3.14 -7.61 -5.60
N GLY A 152 2.55 -8.74 -5.98
CA GLY A 152 2.83 -10.07 -5.41
C GLY A 152 4.27 -10.55 -5.57
N MET A 153 4.96 -10.12 -6.62
CA MET A 153 6.37 -10.47 -6.91
C MET A 153 7.39 -9.74 -6.03
N ARG A 154 6.99 -8.71 -5.26
CA ARG A 154 7.93 -7.97 -4.40
C ARG A 154 8.38 -8.84 -3.23
N LEU A 155 9.66 -8.76 -2.88
CA LEU A 155 10.23 -9.51 -1.75
C LEU A 155 9.54 -9.21 -0.40
N PHE A 156 9.01 -8.01 -0.25
CA PHE A 156 8.43 -7.52 1.00
C PHE A 156 6.92 -7.77 1.14
N THR A 157 6.26 -8.25 0.09
CA THR A 157 4.81 -8.48 0.02
C THR A 157 4.30 -9.36 1.16
N ILE A 158 5.01 -10.45 1.49
CA ILE A 158 4.59 -11.30 2.61
C ILE A 158 4.66 -10.51 3.92
N GLY A 159 5.72 -9.75 4.16
CA GLY A 159 5.86 -8.92 5.37
C GLY A 159 4.73 -7.89 5.51
N GLU A 160 4.17 -7.45 4.39
CA GLU A 160 3.08 -6.46 4.36
C GLU A 160 1.72 -7.08 4.73
N ILE A 161 1.48 -8.37 4.50
CA ILE A 161 0.15 -9.00 4.69
C ILE A 161 0.11 -10.16 5.69
N ILE A 162 1.27 -10.66 6.11
CA ILE A 162 1.44 -11.82 7.01
C ILE A 162 0.65 -11.68 8.32
N HIS A 163 0.66 -10.48 8.89
CA HIS A 163 -0.01 -10.17 10.17
C HIS A 163 -1.17 -9.19 10.02
N ALA A 164 -1.51 -8.79 8.80
CA ALA A 164 -2.67 -7.98 8.55
C ALA A 164 -3.93 -8.70 9.08
N LYS A 165 -4.91 -7.92 9.55
CA LYS A 165 -6.24 -8.45 9.94
C LYS A 165 -7.16 -8.53 8.72
N GLU A 166 -7.22 -7.44 7.96
CA GLU A 166 -8.02 -7.28 6.76
C GLU A 166 -7.14 -6.81 5.60
N VAL A 167 -7.46 -7.29 4.40
CA VAL A 167 -6.85 -6.83 3.15
C VAL A 167 -7.92 -6.21 2.27
N ILE A 168 -7.64 -5.01 1.76
CA ILE A 168 -8.44 -4.35 0.74
C ILE A 168 -7.69 -4.45 -0.59
N ARG A 169 -8.26 -5.18 -1.53
CA ARG A 169 -7.73 -5.32 -2.88
C ARG A 169 -8.33 -4.24 -3.77
N LEU A 170 -7.46 -3.39 -4.32
CA LEU A 170 -7.85 -2.44 -5.35
C LEU A 170 -7.66 -3.09 -6.72
N THR A 171 -8.75 -3.47 -7.39
CA THR A 171 -8.72 -4.17 -8.68
C THR A 171 -9.23 -3.26 -9.78
N ARG A 172 -8.45 -3.12 -10.87
CA ARG A 172 -8.84 -2.39 -12.07
C ARG A 172 -9.78 -3.24 -12.94
N GLN A 173 -10.93 -2.70 -13.32
CA GLN A 173 -11.90 -3.39 -14.18
C GLN A 173 -12.41 -2.43 -15.26
N GLN A 174 -12.72 -2.95 -16.44
CA GLN A 174 -13.45 -2.17 -17.44
C GLN A 174 -14.86 -1.87 -16.93
N GLN A 175 -15.27 -0.61 -17.06
CA GLN A 175 -16.67 -0.25 -16.87
C GLN A 175 -17.42 -0.55 -18.17
N ASP A 176 -18.62 -1.13 -18.07
CA ASP A 176 -19.43 -1.54 -19.23
C ASP A 176 -19.45 -0.47 -20.35
N GLY A 177 -18.88 -0.82 -21.51
CA GLY A 177 -18.83 0.04 -22.69
C GLY A 177 -17.75 1.14 -22.69
N SER A 178 -16.95 1.28 -21.62
CA SER A 178 -15.82 2.20 -21.54
C SER A 178 -14.50 1.49 -21.77
N ARG A 179 -13.56 2.14 -22.48
CA ARG A 179 -12.16 1.69 -22.56
C ARG A 179 -11.36 2.03 -21.30
N SER A 180 -11.91 2.86 -20.42
CA SER A 180 -11.24 3.29 -19.18
C SER A 180 -11.45 2.28 -18.07
N LEU A 181 -10.37 1.92 -17.39
CA LEU A 181 -10.40 1.05 -16.23
C LEU A 181 -10.78 1.84 -14.98
N ARG A 182 -11.77 1.35 -14.23
CA ARG A 182 -12.16 1.85 -12.91
C ARG A 182 -11.59 0.95 -11.82
N THR A 183 -11.16 1.53 -10.70
CA THR A 183 -10.76 0.74 -9.53
C THR A 183 -11.96 0.41 -8.66
N HIS A 184 -12.05 -0.86 -8.28
CA HIS A 184 -13.00 -1.38 -7.32
C HIS A 184 -12.27 -1.92 -6.09
N ALA A 185 -12.76 -1.58 -4.91
CA ALA A 185 -12.23 -2.07 -3.64
C ALA A 185 -12.97 -3.36 -3.21
N TYR A 186 -12.21 -4.44 -3.04
CA TYR A 186 -12.71 -5.71 -2.52
C TYR A 186 -12.09 -6.01 -1.16
N ARG A 187 -12.91 -6.20 -0.15
CA ARG A 187 -12.46 -6.53 1.21
C ARG A 187 -12.47 -8.04 1.42
N GLU A 188 -11.41 -8.55 2.05
CA GLU A 188 -11.37 -9.92 2.53
C GLU A 188 -10.49 -10.05 3.78
N THR A 189 -10.65 -11.15 4.52
CA THR A 189 -9.77 -11.42 5.67
C THR A 189 -8.37 -11.71 5.17
N ALA A 190 -7.36 -11.28 5.93
CA ALA A 190 -5.98 -11.53 5.54
C ALA A 190 -5.65 -13.03 5.53
N ILE A 191 -6.35 -13.84 6.34
CA ILE A 191 -6.22 -15.31 6.32
C ILE A 191 -6.62 -15.85 4.96
N ALA A 192 -7.83 -15.53 4.48
CA ALA A 192 -8.33 -16.01 3.19
C ALA A 192 -7.43 -15.53 2.03
N PHE A 193 -6.97 -14.28 2.08
CA PHE A 193 -6.07 -13.74 1.08
C PHE A 193 -4.73 -14.49 1.03
N ARG A 194 -4.14 -14.77 2.20
CA ARG A 194 -2.89 -15.55 2.30
C ARG A 194 -3.06 -16.98 1.82
N GLU A 195 -4.16 -17.64 2.14
CA GLU A 195 -4.43 -19.01 1.67
C GLU A 195 -4.47 -19.06 0.13
N LYS A 196 -5.17 -18.12 -0.51
CA LYS A 196 -5.18 -18.01 -1.99
C LYS A 196 -3.78 -17.80 -2.57
N MET A 197 -3.02 -16.88 -2.00
CA MET A 197 -1.62 -16.65 -2.40
C MET A 197 -0.77 -17.90 -2.25
N GLN A 198 -0.92 -18.64 -1.15
CA GLN A 198 -0.19 -19.89 -0.91
C GLN A 198 -0.60 -20.98 -1.90
N THR A 199 -1.90 -21.12 -2.20
CA THR A 199 -2.40 -22.06 -3.21
C THR A 199 -1.84 -21.74 -4.60
N ASN A 200 -1.84 -20.47 -5.01
CA ASN A 200 -1.28 -20.08 -6.32
C ASN A 200 0.23 -20.28 -6.36
N ALA A 201 0.95 -19.95 -5.28
CA ALA A 201 2.39 -20.21 -5.19
C ALA A 201 2.73 -21.71 -5.30
N ALA A 202 1.89 -22.57 -4.71
CA ALA A 202 1.99 -24.03 -4.81
C ALA A 202 1.66 -24.54 -6.23
N HIS A 203 0.74 -23.89 -6.94
CA HIS A 203 0.41 -24.23 -8.32
C HIS A 203 1.57 -23.88 -9.28
N ASP A 204 2.18 -22.70 -9.08
CA ASP A 204 3.14 -22.11 -10.01
C ASP A 204 4.60 -22.53 -9.78
N ASN A 205 4.87 -23.57 -9.01
CA ASN A 205 6.27 -24.00 -8.75
C ASN A 205 7.12 -22.98 -7.97
N HIS A 206 6.48 -22.04 -7.26
CA HIS A 206 7.15 -20.95 -6.55
C HIS A 206 7.45 -21.29 -5.07
N TRP A 207 8.30 -22.31 -4.86
CA TRP A 207 8.48 -22.97 -3.55
C TRP A 207 9.03 -22.06 -2.47
N ARG A 208 9.80 -21.03 -2.87
CA ARG A 208 10.32 -20.02 -1.94
C ARG A 208 9.19 -19.22 -1.30
N LEU A 209 8.23 -18.75 -2.09
CA LEU A 209 7.09 -17.98 -1.59
C LEU A 209 6.21 -18.87 -0.71
N TYR A 210 5.91 -20.09 -1.19
CA TYR A 210 5.16 -21.09 -0.43
C TYR A 210 5.81 -21.42 0.93
N ALA A 211 7.11 -21.69 0.95
CA ALA A 211 7.84 -22.02 2.18
C ALA A 211 7.88 -20.83 3.15
N ILE A 212 8.10 -19.60 2.66
CA ILE A 212 8.05 -18.41 3.52
C ILE A 212 6.65 -18.30 4.15
N MET A 213 5.57 -18.45 3.37
CA MET A 213 4.21 -18.37 3.90
C MET A 213 3.88 -19.47 4.91
N GLN A 214 4.39 -20.69 4.70
CA GLN A 214 4.21 -21.80 5.62
C GLN A 214 4.98 -21.63 6.95
N HIS A 215 6.19 -21.08 6.93
CA HIS A 215 6.95 -20.83 8.16
C HIS A 215 6.45 -19.58 8.90
N SER A 216 5.93 -18.60 8.16
CA SER A 216 5.32 -17.36 8.64
C SER A 216 4.10 -17.58 9.53
N THR A 217 3.26 -18.55 9.19
CA THR A 217 2.05 -18.89 9.97
C THR A 217 2.36 -19.68 11.24
N ASN A 218 3.48 -20.41 11.26
CA ASN A 218 3.88 -21.27 12.39
C ASN A 218 4.72 -20.56 13.46
N ALA A 219 5.22 -19.35 13.19
CA ALA A 219 6.10 -18.61 14.11
C ALA A 219 5.36 -17.69 15.11
N GLY A 220 4.03 -17.81 15.21
CA GLY A 220 3.20 -16.91 16.01
C GLY A 220 2.09 -17.57 16.82
N SER A 221 2.25 -18.85 17.20
CA SER A 221 1.42 -19.52 18.22
C SER A 221 2.07 -19.46 19.59
#